data_AF-A0A958KX62-F1
#
_entry.id   AF-A0A958KX62-F1
#
_cell.length_a   1.000
_cell.length_b   1.000
_cell.length_c   1.000
_cell.angle_alpha   90.00
_cell.angle_beta   90.00
_cell.angle_gamma   90.00
#
_symmetry.space_group_name_H-M   'P 1'
#
loop_
_entity.id
_entity.type
_entity.pdbx_description
1 polymer ?
#
loop_
_entity_poly.entity_id
_entity_poly.type
_entity_poly.pdbx_seq_one_letter_code
_entity_poly.pdbx_strand_id
1 'polypeptide(L)'
;MKISQLVQSFALVAVAFAVGACANPNKAKKIDTEMERSEAISGNENLGVKDGNLIVQKKVEMNEDLRRLQNEVYSLEDRVYGSRKYKSQGLYGTLKSCRAKLVSREMGGNGKLMWTEPMDRITDKEDTFEIGIDEKDKIVGVSEEFLKDRIARFKKYKNILQKREDEYVEKVEICDAELAAKSHDAKSASAKKEESTEQ
;
A
#
# COMPACT_ATOMS: atom_id res chain seq x y z
N MET A 1 59.58 15.52 39.60
CA MET A 1 58.14 15.80 39.36
C MET A 1 57.90 15.71 37.84
N LYS A 2 57.54 14.53 37.32
CA LYS A 2 56.18 14.10 36.91
C LYS A 2 55.52 15.01 35.84
N ILE A 3 56.11 15.08 34.64
CA ILE A 3 55.47 15.67 33.43
C ILE A 3 55.08 14.57 32.41
N SER A 4 55.52 13.33 32.63
CA SER A 4 55.37 12.21 31.67
C SER A 4 54.01 11.49 31.67
N GLN A 5 53.04 11.85 32.52
CA GLN A 5 51.78 11.11 32.64
C GLN A 5 50.55 11.79 32.01
N LEU A 6 50.68 13.01 31.48
CA LEU A 6 49.54 13.76 30.94
C LEU A 6 49.34 13.59 29.42
N VAL A 7 50.35 13.12 28.69
CA VAL A 7 50.26 12.92 27.23
C VAL A 7 49.59 11.58 26.87
N GLN A 8 49.56 10.63 27.81
CA GLN A 8 49.05 9.28 27.56
C GLN A 8 47.52 9.16 27.69
N SER A 9 46.85 10.21 28.19
CA SER A 9 45.39 10.22 28.39
C SER A 9 44.60 10.89 27.26
N PHE A 10 45.25 11.60 26.34
CA PHE A 10 44.56 12.23 25.19
C PHE A 10 44.46 11.34 23.95
N ALA A 11 45.23 10.24 23.87
CA ALA A 11 45.20 9.33 22.73
C ALA A 11 44.02 8.33 22.76
N LEU A 12 43.31 8.23 23.89
CA LEU A 12 42.24 7.24 24.09
C LEU A 12 40.82 7.77 23.82
N VAL A 13 40.66 9.07 23.59
CA VAL A 13 39.34 9.69 23.29
C VAL A 13 39.07 9.79 21.78
N ALA A 14 40.12 9.73 20.94
CA ALA A 14 39.97 9.81 19.48
C ALA A 14 39.44 8.52 18.81
N VAL A 15 39.42 7.39 19.53
CA VAL A 15 38.96 6.09 18.98
C VAL A 15 37.44 5.89 19.10
N ALA A 16 36.76 6.68 19.94
CA ALA A 16 35.31 6.53 20.16
C ALA A 16 34.43 7.17 19.06
N PHE A 17 34.99 7.95 18.13
CA PHE A 17 34.22 8.62 17.06
C PHE A 17 34.15 7.83 15.74
N ALA A 18 34.74 6.63 15.65
CA ALA A 18 34.76 5.84 14.41
C ALA A 18 33.59 4.84 14.26
N VAL A 19 32.70 4.73 15.26
CA VAL A 19 31.57 3.77 15.22
C VAL A 19 30.27 4.48 14.85
N GLY A 20 30.27 5.11 13.68
CA GLY A 20 29.09 5.78 13.14
C GLY A 20 29.04 5.78 11.61
N ALA A 21 29.87 4.96 10.95
CA ALA A 21 29.79 4.79 9.52
C ALA A 21 28.45 4.10 9.21
N CYS A 22 27.49 4.90 8.76
CA CYS A 22 26.23 4.47 8.18
C CYS A 22 26.49 3.39 7.12
N ALA A 23 26.46 2.13 7.52
CA ALA A 23 26.46 1.01 6.61
C ALA A 23 25.13 1.09 5.85
N ASN A 24 25.16 1.71 4.66
CA ASN A 24 23.99 1.80 3.79
C ASN A 24 23.44 0.37 3.57
N PRO A 25 22.27 0.02 4.11
CA PRO A 25 21.72 -1.33 4.08
C PRO A 25 21.26 -1.76 2.68
N ASN A 26 21.39 -0.87 1.69
CA ASN A 26 20.86 -1.03 0.34
C ASN A 26 21.93 -1.33 -0.72
N LYS A 27 23.15 -1.68 -0.30
CA LYS A 27 24.19 -2.16 -1.22
C LYS A 27 23.78 -3.50 -1.85
N ALA A 28 23.97 -3.61 -3.16
CA ALA A 28 23.79 -4.86 -3.89
C ALA A 28 24.77 -5.92 -3.37
N LYS A 29 24.26 -7.10 -3.02
CA LYS A 29 25.08 -8.26 -2.61
C LYS A 29 25.18 -9.22 -3.79
N LYS A 30 26.34 -9.85 -3.96
CA LYS A 30 26.47 -11.00 -4.87
C LYS A 30 25.67 -12.16 -4.27
N ILE A 31 24.74 -12.71 -5.04
CA ILE A 31 23.94 -13.87 -4.66
C ILE A 31 24.37 -15.01 -5.60
N ASP A 32 24.82 -16.11 -5.01
CA ASP A 32 25.12 -17.32 -5.77
C ASP A 32 23.83 -18.03 -6.17
N THR A 33 23.64 -18.18 -7.48
CA THR A 33 22.44 -18.76 -8.08
C THR A 33 22.63 -20.20 -8.54
N GLU A 34 23.83 -20.77 -8.42
CA GLU A 34 24.06 -22.16 -8.83
C GLU A 34 23.31 -23.14 -7.90
N MET A 35 22.75 -24.18 -8.51
CA MET A 35 22.03 -25.26 -7.84
C MET A 35 22.41 -26.58 -8.50
N GLU A 36 22.58 -27.63 -7.70
CA GLU A 36 22.79 -28.97 -8.20
C GLU A 36 21.49 -29.51 -8.80
N ARG A 37 21.60 -30.21 -9.94
CA ARG A 37 20.45 -30.83 -10.63
C ARG A 37 19.30 -29.85 -10.90
N SER A 38 19.64 -28.65 -11.39
CA SER A 38 18.66 -27.62 -11.73
C SER A 38 17.79 -28.05 -12.91
N GLU A 39 16.48 -28.08 -12.70
CA GLU A 39 15.46 -28.34 -13.72
C GLU A 39 14.48 -27.16 -13.79
N ALA A 40 14.15 -26.72 -15.01
CA ALA A 40 13.20 -25.63 -15.20
C ALA A 40 11.77 -26.13 -14.97
N ILE A 41 11.02 -25.48 -14.07
CA ILE A 41 9.62 -25.81 -13.81
C ILE A 41 8.71 -25.01 -14.75
N SER A 42 8.88 -23.68 -14.74
CA SER A 42 8.03 -22.77 -15.52
C SER A 42 8.67 -21.38 -15.62
N GLY A 43 8.85 -20.90 -16.86
CA GLY A 43 9.33 -19.55 -17.15
C GLY A 43 10.65 -19.21 -16.47
N ASN A 44 10.54 -18.57 -15.29
CA ASN A 44 11.66 -18.04 -14.51
C ASN A 44 11.91 -18.81 -13.19
N GLU A 45 11.27 -19.96 -13.02
CA GLU A 45 11.38 -20.81 -11.82
C GLU A 45 12.13 -22.10 -12.14
N ASN A 46 13.17 -22.36 -11.35
CA ASN A 46 13.98 -23.56 -11.41
C ASN A 46 13.87 -24.33 -10.08
N LEU A 47 13.70 -25.64 -10.15
CA LEU A 47 13.85 -26.54 -9.02
C LEU A 47 15.28 -27.05 -9.00
N GLY A 48 15.92 -27.09 -7.84
CA GLY A 48 17.25 -27.69 -7.71
C GLY A 48 17.55 -28.08 -6.27
N VAL A 49 18.75 -28.61 -6.05
CA VAL A 49 19.28 -28.93 -4.73
C VAL A 49 20.39 -27.94 -4.39
N LYS A 50 20.32 -27.34 -3.20
CA LYS A 50 21.40 -26.50 -2.65
C LYS A 50 21.57 -26.84 -1.18
N ASP A 51 22.82 -27.08 -0.78
CA ASP A 51 23.17 -27.50 0.57
C ASP A 51 22.35 -28.71 1.06
N GLY A 52 22.09 -29.67 0.17
CA GLY A 52 21.30 -30.89 0.44
C GLY A 52 19.79 -30.68 0.54
N ASN A 53 19.28 -29.45 0.38
CA ASN A 53 17.86 -29.14 0.43
C ASN A 53 17.29 -28.91 -0.98
N LEU A 54 16.08 -29.41 -1.23
CA LEU A 54 15.31 -29.06 -2.42
C LEU A 54 14.81 -27.61 -2.29
N ILE A 55 15.19 -26.75 -3.24
CA ILE A 55 14.77 -25.36 -3.31
C ILE A 55 14.23 -25.01 -4.69
N VAL A 56 13.18 -24.19 -4.69
CA VAL A 56 12.68 -23.51 -5.89
C VAL A 56 13.27 -22.12 -5.92
N GLN A 57 14.02 -21.80 -6.98
CA GLN A 57 14.60 -20.49 -7.19
C GLN A 57 13.84 -19.76 -8.30
N LYS A 58 13.36 -18.55 -7.98
CA LYS A 58 12.74 -17.64 -8.95
C LYS A 58 13.68 -16.47 -9.23
N LYS A 59 14.14 -16.33 -10.48
CA LYS A 59 14.99 -15.21 -10.90
C LYS A 59 14.13 -14.15 -11.58
N VAL A 60 14.16 -12.92 -11.06
CA VAL A 60 13.37 -11.81 -11.61
C VAL A 60 14.25 -10.59 -11.74
N GLU A 61 14.11 -9.86 -12.84
CA GLU A 61 14.70 -8.54 -12.99
C GLU A 61 13.96 -7.56 -12.09
N MET A 62 14.68 -6.92 -11.17
CA MET A 62 14.06 -6.09 -10.12
C MET A 62 13.32 -4.86 -10.69
N ASN A 63 13.71 -4.36 -11.86
CA ASN A 63 12.99 -3.27 -12.54
C ASN A 63 11.60 -3.71 -13.00
N GLU A 64 11.48 -4.92 -13.53
CA GLU A 64 10.19 -5.49 -13.94
C GLU A 64 9.31 -5.82 -12.74
N ASP A 65 9.91 -6.33 -11.65
CA ASP A 65 9.19 -6.57 -10.40
C ASP A 65 8.65 -5.26 -9.80
N LEU A 66 9.45 -4.20 -9.80
CA LEU A 66 9.01 -2.88 -9.38
C LEU A 66 7.85 -2.38 -10.25
N ARG A 67 7.98 -2.47 -11.59
CA ARG A 67 6.92 -2.04 -12.52
C ARG A 67 5.61 -2.78 -12.27
N ARG A 68 5.67 -4.11 -12.11
CA ARG A 68 4.51 -4.94 -11.78
C ARG A 68 3.90 -4.52 -10.44
N LEU A 69 4.73 -4.35 -9.41
CA LEU A 69 4.28 -3.96 -8.09
C LEU A 69 3.61 -2.57 -8.08
N GLN A 70 4.16 -1.60 -8.83
CA GLN A 70 3.55 -0.29 -9.02
C GLN A 70 2.16 -0.41 -9.65
N ASN A 71 2.05 -1.16 -10.75
CA ASN A 71 0.77 -1.38 -11.42
C ASN A 71 -0.27 -2.05 -10.50
N GLU A 72 0.16 -3.03 -9.70
CA GLU A 72 -0.69 -3.68 -8.71
C GLU A 72 -1.19 -2.70 -7.66
N VAL A 73 -0.28 -1.89 -7.07
CA VAL A 73 -0.62 -0.90 -6.06
C VAL A 73 -1.59 0.15 -6.61
N TYR A 74 -1.34 0.68 -7.81
CA TYR A 74 -2.23 1.67 -8.41
C TYR A 74 -3.59 1.08 -8.78
N SER A 75 -3.63 -0.15 -9.31
CA SER A 75 -4.89 -0.82 -9.61
C SER A 75 -5.71 -1.10 -8.34
N LEU A 76 -5.03 -1.45 -7.25
CA LEU A 76 -5.63 -1.69 -5.95
C LEU A 76 -6.16 -0.36 -5.34
N GLU A 77 -5.39 0.72 -5.43
CA GLU A 77 -5.83 2.04 -4.99
C GLU A 77 -7.07 2.52 -5.76
N ASP A 78 -7.09 2.34 -7.09
CA ASP A 78 -8.24 2.66 -7.94
C ASP A 78 -9.47 1.82 -7.58
N ARG A 79 -9.30 0.57 -7.14
CA ARG A 79 -10.41 -0.27 -6.65
C ARG A 79 -10.93 0.20 -5.29
N VAL A 80 -10.04 0.50 -4.36
CA VAL A 80 -10.37 0.90 -2.98
C VAL A 80 -11.02 2.28 -2.97
N TYR A 81 -10.38 3.27 -3.58
CA TYR A 81 -10.77 4.68 -3.49
C TYR A 81 -11.43 5.24 -4.75
N GLY A 82 -11.40 4.50 -5.85
CA GLY A 82 -11.90 4.98 -7.13
C GLY A 82 -10.84 5.74 -7.92
N SER A 83 -11.21 6.06 -9.15
CA SER A 83 -10.33 6.69 -10.13
C SER A 83 -11.08 7.81 -10.84
N ARG A 84 -10.54 9.03 -10.80
CA ARG A 84 -11.10 10.16 -11.57
C ARG A 84 -11.02 9.90 -13.07
N LYS A 85 -9.91 9.31 -13.54
CA LYS A 85 -9.67 9.00 -14.95
C LYS A 85 -10.76 8.08 -15.51
N TYR A 86 -11.14 7.04 -14.76
CA TYR A 86 -12.13 6.06 -15.19
C TYR A 86 -13.53 6.32 -14.62
N LYS A 87 -13.75 7.46 -13.94
CA LYS A 87 -15.00 7.80 -13.24
C LYS A 87 -15.50 6.71 -12.29
N SER A 88 -14.60 5.91 -11.74
CA SER A 88 -14.93 4.88 -10.75
C SER A 88 -15.02 5.52 -9.37
N GLN A 89 -16.05 5.16 -8.61
CA GLN A 89 -16.21 5.56 -7.21
C GLN A 89 -15.41 4.68 -6.24
N GLY A 90 -14.94 3.50 -6.70
CA GLY A 90 -14.30 2.50 -5.85
C GLY A 90 -15.20 1.98 -4.72
N LEU A 91 -14.66 1.12 -3.88
CA LEU A 91 -15.36 0.58 -2.71
C LEU A 91 -15.74 1.69 -1.72
N TYR A 92 -14.84 2.65 -1.49
CA TYR A 92 -15.09 3.79 -0.62
C TYR A 92 -16.29 4.62 -1.06
N GLY A 93 -16.37 4.97 -2.36
CA GLY A 93 -17.49 5.76 -2.88
C GLY A 93 -18.80 4.97 -2.93
N THR A 94 -18.74 3.65 -3.17
CA THR A 94 -19.89 2.75 -3.04
C THR A 94 -20.41 2.74 -1.60
N LEU A 95 -19.53 2.56 -0.62
CA LEU A 95 -19.89 2.60 0.80
C LEU A 95 -20.51 3.93 1.19
N LYS A 96 -19.91 5.05 0.76
CA LYS A 96 -20.43 6.40 1.01
C LYS A 96 -21.84 6.57 0.42
N SER A 97 -22.07 6.07 -0.78
CA SER A 97 -23.37 6.13 -1.45
C SER A 97 -24.41 5.27 -0.74
N CYS A 98 -24.02 4.06 -0.31
CA CYS A 98 -24.88 3.17 0.47
C CYS A 98 -25.30 3.81 1.80
N ARG A 99 -24.32 4.36 2.56
CA ARG A 99 -24.59 5.08 3.82
C ARG A 99 -25.49 6.29 3.62
N ALA A 100 -25.32 7.04 2.53
CA ALA A 100 -26.19 8.16 2.20
C ALA A 100 -27.66 7.71 1.95
N LYS A 101 -27.86 6.56 1.31
CA LYS A 101 -29.20 5.97 1.13
C LYS A 101 -29.82 5.51 2.45
N LEU A 102 -29.04 4.88 3.34
CA LEU A 102 -29.53 4.42 4.64
C LEU A 102 -30.10 5.55 5.51
N VAL A 103 -29.49 6.73 5.43
CA VAL A 103 -29.89 7.91 6.21
C VAL A 103 -30.88 8.80 5.48
N SER A 104 -31.20 8.48 4.23
CA SER A 104 -32.16 9.24 3.43
C SER A 104 -33.54 9.23 4.07
N ARG A 105 -34.32 10.29 3.81
CA ARG A 105 -35.71 10.38 4.28
C ARG A 105 -36.58 9.26 3.70
N GLU A 106 -36.28 8.81 2.48
CA GLU A 106 -36.97 7.70 1.81
C GLU A 106 -36.87 6.40 2.62
N MET A 107 -35.74 6.17 3.28
CA MET A 107 -35.50 5.02 4.16
C MET A 107 -35.78 5.30 5.64
N GLY A 108 -36.58 6.35 5.93
CA GLY A 108 -36.95 6.74 7.31
C GLY A 108 -35.81 7.39 8.12
N GLY A 109 -34.76 7.85 7.46
CA GLY A 109 -33.62 8.53 8.09
C GLY A 109 -33.78 10.05 8.21
N ASN A 110 -32.77 10.69 8.83
CA ASN A 110 -32.78 12.14 9.12
C ASN A 110 -32.25 13.02 7.97
N GLY A 111 -31.77 12.42 6.88
CA GLY A 111 -31.18 13.10 5.73
C GLY A 111 -29.82 13.77 6.00
N LYS A 112 -29.20 13.55 7.17
CA LYS A 112 -27.88 14.11 7.50
C LYS A 112 -26.79 13.13 7.10
N LEU A 113 -25.80 13.62 6.37
CA LEU A 113 -24.69 12.80 5.89
C LEU A 113 -23.87 12.29 7.08
N MET A 114 -23.76 10.96 7.23
CA MET A 114 -22.93 10.36 8.27
C MET A 114 -21.45 10.64 8.00
N TRP A 115 -20.68 10.86 9.07
CA TRP A 115 -19.24 11.04 8.96
C TRP A 115 -18.60 9.88 8.19
N THR A 116 -17.91 10.21 7.10
CA THR A 116 -17.15 9.26 6.29
C THR A 116 -15.67 9.42 6.58
N GLU A 117 -14.98 8.30 6.72
CA GLU A 117 -13.54 8.28 6.99
C GLU A 117 -12.77 9.04 5.89
N PRO A 118 -11.73 9.82 6.23
CA PRO A 118 -10.90 10.49 5.24
C PRO A 118 -10.25 9.49 4.26
N MET A 119 -10.14 9.88 2.99
CA MET A 119 -9.42 9.13 1.98
C MET A 119 -7.92 9.42 2.11
N ASP A 120 -7.11 8.40 2.34
CA ASP A 120 -5.64 8.53 2.37
C ASP A 120 -5.04 7.91 1.11
N ARG A 121 -4.93 8.72 0.05
CA ARG A 121 -4.28 8.28 -1.19
C ARG A 121 -2.78 8.24 -0.99
N ILE A 122 -2.22 7.10 -1.32
CA ILE A 122 -0.81 6.82 -1.16
C ILE A 122 -0.03 7.43 -2.34
N THR A 123 -0.64 7.44 -3.53
CA THR A 123 -0.08 8.06 -4.74
C THR A 123 0.21 9.55 -4.57
N ASP A 124 -0.62 10.27 -3.80
CA ASP A 124 -0.47 11.70 -3.55
C ASP A 124 0.83 12.03 -2.75
N LYS A 125 1.51 11.02 -2.22
CA LYS A 125 2.73 11.15 -1.39
C LYS A 125 4.03 10.83 -2.14
N GLU A 126 3.98 10.45 -3.43
CA GLU A 126 5.16 10.00 -4.18
C GLU A 126 5.94 11.12 -4.90
N ASP A 127 5.32 12.27 -5.18
CA ASP A 127 5.87 13.29 -6.10
C ASP A 127 6.76 14.35 -5.43
N THR A 128 7.78 13.93 -4.68
CA THR A 128 8.83 14.84 -4.23
C THR A 128 10.04 14.75 -5.15
N PHE A 129 10.18 15.74 -6.03
CA PHE A 129 11.35 15.92 -6.89
C PHE A 129 12.29 16.96 -6.31
N GLU A 130 13.58 16.70 -6.33
CA GLU A 130 14.58 17.75 -6.15
C GLU A 130 14.72 18.47 -7.49
N ILE A 131 14.28 19.73 -7.53
CA ILE A 131 14.37 20.56 -8.74
C ILE A 131 15.75 21.20 -8.76
N GLY A 132 16.54 20.87 -9.79
CA GLY A 132 17.89 21.36 -9.99
C GLY A 132 18.18 21.66 -11.45
N ILE A 133 19.41 22.09 -11.72
CA ILE A 133 19.94 22.25 -13.07
C ILE A 133 20.85 21.04 -13.34
N ASP A 134 20.60 20.32 -14.42
CA ASP A 134 21.42 19.16 -14.83
C ASP A 134 22.78 19.59 -15.42
N GLU A 135 23.61 18.61 -15.79
CA GLU A 135 24.94 18.87 -16.37
C GLU A 135 24.89 19.56 -17.75
N LYS A 136 23.70 19.80 -18.30
CA LYS A 136 23.44 20.43 -19.60
C LYS A 136 22.70 21.77 -19.47
N ASP A 137 22.74 22.38 -18.29
CA ASP A 137 22.07 23.65 -17.96
C ASP A 137 20.53 23.60 -18.15
N LYS A 138 19.91 22.42 -18.04
CA LYS A 138 18.46 22.27 -18.11
C LYS A 138 17.86 22.10 -16.72
N ILE A 139 16.73 22.74 -16.49
CA ILE A 139 15.95 22.53 -15.27
C ILE A 139 15.37 21.11 -15.31
N VAL A 140 15.78 20.27 -14.37
CA VAL A 140 15.33 18.88 -14.22
C VAL A 140 14.86 18.63 -12.78
N GLY A 141 13.88 17.76 -12.62
CA GLY A 141 13.52 17.18 -11.32
C GLY A 141 14.16 15.80 -11.21
N VAL A 142 15.08 15.61 -10.26
CA VAL A 142 15.69 14.30 -9.99
C VAL A 142 15.13 13.75 -8.68
N SER A 143 14.77 12.47 -8.69
CA SER A 143 14.41 11.72 -7.48
C SER A 143 15.37 10.55 -7.39
N GLU A 144 16.41 10.69 -6.56
CA GLU A 144 17.35 9.61 -6.30
C GLU A 144 16.82 8.75 -5.15
N GLU A 145 16.41 7.53 -5.48
CA GLU A 145 15.95 6.55 -4.49
C GLU A 145 16.58 5.19 -4.73
N PHE A 146 16.98 4.50 -3.66
CA PHE A 146 17.40 3.11 -3.74
C PHE A 146 16.24 2.23 -4.20
N LEU A 147 16.46 1.42 -5.24
CA LEU A 147 15.47 0.49 -5.77
C LEU A 147 14.87 -0.42 -4.69
N LYS A 148 15.69 -0.85 -3.73
CA LYS A 148 15.27 -1.69 -2.60
C LYS A 148 14.30 -0.97 -1.66
N ASP A 149 14.53 0.30 -1.37
CA ASP A 149 13.66 1.11 -0.52
C ASP A 149 12.33 1.35 -1.22
N ARG A 150 12.38 1.65 -2.52
CA ARG A 150 11.20 1.84 -3.34
C ARG A 150 10.31 0.60 -3.34
N ILE A 151 10.90 -0.57 -3.58
CA ILE A 151 10.17 -1.84 -3.54
C ILE A 151 9.59 -2.11 -2.15
N ALA A 152 10.35 -1.87 -1.08
CA ALA A 152 9.86 -2.05 0.28
C ALA A 152 8.68 -1.11 0.59
N ARG A 153 8.74 0.13 0.12
CA ARG A 153 7.65 1.11 0.25
C ARG A 153 6.41 0.68 -0.51
N PHE A 154 6.52 0.30 -1.78
CA PHE A 154 5.36 -0.18 -2.55
C PHE A 154 4.76 -1.48 -1.97
N LYS A 155 5.58 -2.38 -1.40
CA LYS A 155 5.07 -3.56 -0.67
C LYS A 155 4.25 -3.15 0.56
N LYS A 156 4.72 -2.15 1.32
CA LYS A 156 3.97 -1.60 2.46
C LYS A 156 2.64 -1.00 2.00
N TYR A 157 2.64 -0.27 0.90
CA TYR A 157 1.44 0.33 0.32
C TYR A 157 0.42 -0.72 -0.12
N LYS A 158 0.88 -1.75 -0.83
CA LYS A 158 0.05 -2.90 -1.18
C LYS A 158 -0.63 -3.50 0.04
N ASN A 159 0.12 -3.79 1.10
CA ASN A 159 -0.44 -4.38 2.32
C ASN A 159 -1.47 -3.48 3.01
N ILE A 160 -1.27 -2.17 3.03
CA ILE A 160 -2.23 -1.22 3.60
C ILE A 160 -3.51 -1.21 2.75
N LEU A 161 -3.38 -1.09 1.43
CA LEU A 161 -4.52 -1.03 0.53
C LEU A 161 -5.31 -2.35 0.52
N GLN A 162 -4.66 -3.50 0.65
CA GLN A 162 -5.35 -4.80 0.76
C GLN A 162 -6.22 -4.85 2.02
N LYS A 163 -5.69 -4.42 3.17
CA LYS A 163 -6.48 -4.33 4.40
C LYS A 163 -7.67 -3.38 4.24
N ARG A 164 -7.47 -2.25 3.55
CA ARG A 164 -8.56 -1.30 3.26
C ARG A 164 -9.59 -1.87 2.29
N GLU A 165 -9.17 -2.67 1.32
CA GLU A 165 -10.07 -3.39 0.42
C GLU A 165 -10.98 -4.31 1.24
N ASP A 166 -10.40 -5.19 2.06
CA ASP A 166 -11.15 -6.13 2.90
C ASP A 166 -12.13 -5.39 3.84
N GLU A 167 -11.65 -4.35 4.53
CA GLU A 167 -12.47 -3.52 5.40
C GLU A 167 -13.65 -2.87 4.67
N TYR A 168 -13.46 -2.37 3.45
CA TYR A 168 -14.53 -1.73 2.70
C TYR A 168 -15.48 -2.73 2.06
N VAL A 169 -15.00 -3.89 1.61
CA VAL A 169 -15.88 -4.98 1.15
C VAL A 169 -16.85 -5.36 2.27
N GLU A 170 -16.34 -5.67 3.46
CA GLU A 170 -17.17 -6.03 4.61
C GLU A 170 -18.17 -4.92 4.96
N LYS A 171 -17.72 -3.65 5.01
CA LYS A 171 -18.60 -2.51 5.31
C LYS A 171 -19.68 -2.29 4.24
N VAL A 172 -19.37 -2.55 2.97
CA VAL A 172 -20.34 -2.45 1.87
C VAL A 172 -21.39 -3.55 2.01
N GLU A 173 -20.97 -4.79 2.25
CA GLU A 173 -21.88 -5.93 2.43
C GLU A 173 -22.84 -5.72 3.62
N ILE A 174 -22.32 -5.24 4.76
CA ILE A 174 -23.15 -4.89 5.92
C ILE A 174 -24.16 -3.80 5.54
N CYS A 175 -23.71 -2.76 4.85
CA CYS A 175 -24.56 -1.65 4.46
C CYS A 175 -25.67 -2.06 3.48
N ASP A 176 -25.35 -2.94 2.52
CA ASP A 176 -26.32 -3.48 1.56
C ASP A 176 -27.35 -4.38 2.26
N ALA A 177 -26.94 -5.18 3.25
CA ALA A 177 -27.85 -5.98 4.07
C ALA A 177 -28.80 -5.09 4.89
N GLU A 178 -28.30 -4.02 5.50
CA GLU A 178 -29.12 -3.04 6.23
C GLU A 178 -30.12 -2.32 5.30
N LEU A 179 -29.69 -1.96 4.09
CA LEU A 179 -30.57 -1.34 3.09
C LEU A 179 -31.67 -2.30 2.67
N ALA A 180 -31.34 -3.58 2.44
CA ALA A 180 -32.31 -4.60 2.08
C ALA A 180 -33.37 -4.77 3.19
N ALA A 181 -32.92 -4.87 4.45
CA ALA A 181 -33.82 -4.97 5.60
C ALA A 181 -34.77 -3.76 5.71
N LYS A 182 -34.22 -2.53 5.66
CA LYS A 182 -35.04 -1.30 5.70
C LYS A 182 -36.02 -1.19 4.54
N SER A 183 -35.61 -1.62 3.35
CA SER A 183 -36.49 -1.60 2.17
C SER A 183 -37.66 -2.57 2.32
N HIS A 184 -37.44 -3.73 2.93
CA HIS A 184 -38.49 -4.70 3.23
C HIS A 184 -39.45 -4.15 4.29
N ASP A 185 -38.92 -3.56 5.36
CA ASP A 185 -39.73 -2.93 6.41
C ASP A 185 -40.59 -1.79 5.87
N ALA A 186 -40.02 -0.91 5.05
CA ALA A 186 -40.74 0.21 4.42
C ALA A 186 -41.90 -0.28 3.53
N LYS A 187 -41.67 -1.35 2.73
CA LYS A 187 -42.71 -1.97 1.90
C LYS A 187 -43.80 -2.64 2.73
N SER A 188 -43.42 -3.31 3.81
CA SER A 188 -44.39 -3.96 4.70
C SER A 188 -45.26 -2.93 5.45
N ALA A 189 -44.69 -1.76 5.79
CA ALA A 189 -45.40 -0.66 6.42
C ALA A 189 -46.36 0.05 5.45
N SER A 190 -45.98 0.22 4.18
CA SER A 190 -46.88 0.77 3.17
C SER A 190 -48.06 -0.16 2.87
N ALA A 191 -47.82 -1.47 2.77
CA ALA A 191 -48.89 -2.45 2.52
C ALA A 191 -49.93 -2.48 3.66
N LYS A 192 -49.50 -2.44 4.92
CA LYS A 192 -50.42 -2.37 6.08
C LYS A 192 -51.22 -1.06 6.14
N LYS A 193 -50.70 0.02 5.57
CA LYS A 193 -51.36 1.33 5.55
C LYS A 193 -52.46 1.40 4.49
N GLU A 194 -52.27 0.73 3.36
CA GLU A 194 -53.31 0.58 2.33
C GLU A 194 -54.48 -0.27 2.85
N GLU A 195 -54.21 -1.38 3.54
CA GLU A 195 -55.23 -2.28 4.09
C GLU A 195 -56.07 -1.66 5.22
N SER A 196 -55.56 -0.62 5.90
CA SER A 196 -56.28 0.13 6.95
C SER A 196 -57.03 1.36 6.44
N THR A 197 -56.91 1.71 5.16
CA THR A 197 -57.63 2.85 4.55
C THR A 197 -58.87 2.40 3.75
N GLU A 198 -59.02 1.09 3.51
CA GLU A 198 -60.20 0.48 2.86
C GLU A 198 -61.28 -0.02 3.84
N GLN A 199 -61.13 0.23 5.16
CA GLN A 199 -62.17 0.06 6.18
C GLN A 199 -62.71 1.41 6.65
#